data_AF-A0A519JYS8-F1
#
_entry.id   AF-A0A519JYS8-F1
#
_cell.length_a   1.000
_cell.length_b   1.000
_cell.length_c   1.000
_cell.angle_alpha   90.00
_cell.angle_beta   90.00
_cell.angle_gamma   90.00
#
_symmetry.space_group_name_H-M   'P 1'
#
loop_
_entity.id
_entity.type
_entity.pdbx_description
1 polymer ?
#
loop_
_entity_poly.entity_id
_entity_poly.type
_entity_poly.pdbx_seq_one_letter_code
_entity_poly.pdbx_strand_id
1 'polypeptide(L)'
;MSHTLDIKTGGKSLNEAEKVLIMIHGRGGSAEDILSLAQHLNVEDYALLAPQATNGSWYPLSFIAPVEQNEPWLSSAIETVGKTVKTALD
;
A
#
# COMPACT_ATOMS: atom_id res chain seq x y z
N MET A 1 -18.94 0.56 1.06
CA MET A 1 -17.82 0.97 0.18
C MET A 1 -16.55 0.56 0.89
N SER A 2 -15.66 -0.17 0.23
CA SER A 2 -14.41 -0.69 0.83
C SER A 2 -13.40 -1.00 -0.26
N HIS A 3 -12.13 -0.96 0.08
CA HIS A 3 -11.05 -1.46 -0.76
C HIS A 3 -11.06 -2.98 -0.80
N THR A 4 -10.88 -3.54 -1.99
CA THR A 4 -10.52 -4.95 -2.16
C THR A 4 -9.05 -5.10 -1.77
N LEU A 5 -8.74 -6.13 -0.98
CA LEU A 5 -7.35 -6.44 -0.65
C LEU A 5 -6.67 -7.02 -1.90
N ASP A 6 -5.78 -6.23 -2.48
CA ASP A 6 -4.89 -6.63 -3.57
C ASP A 6 -3.49 -6.09 -3.22
N ILE A 7 -2.53 -6.98 -3.02
CA ILE A 7 -1.15 -6.65 -2.62
C ILE A 7 -0.23 -7.13 -3.73
N LYS A 8 0.47 -6.19 -4.37
CA LYS A 8 1.57 -6.51 -5.28
C LYS A 8 2.85 -6.68 -4.49
N THR A 9 3.72 -7.55 -4.97
CA THR A 9 4.99 -7.87 -4.30
C THR A 9 6.16 -7.59 -5.23
N GLY A 10 7.32 -7.25 -4.65
CA GLY A 10 8.58 -7.11 -5.35
C GLY A 10 9.77 -7.36 -4.42
N GLY A 11 10.99 -7.28 -4.95
CA GLY A 11 12.20 -7.56 -4.17
C GLY A 11 12.32 -9.03 -3.79
N LYS A 12 12.88 -9.29 -2.61
CA LYS A 12 13.02 -10.66 -2.08
C LYS A 12 11.66 -11.24 -1.66
N SER A 13 11.58 -12.58 -1.63
CA SER A 13 10.42 -13.23 -1.04
C SER A 13 10.35 -12.96 0.47
N LEU A 14 9.15 -12.98 1.06
CA LEU A 14 8.98 -12.76 2.52
C LEU A 14 9.76 -13.78 3.36
N ASN A 15 9.96 -15.00 2.86
CA ASN A 15 10.71 -16.05 3.55
C ASN A 15 12.23 -15.83 3.55
N GLU A 16 12.75 -15.01 2.63
CA GLU A 16 14.18 -14.77 2.45
C GLU A 16 14.62 -13.38 2.94
N ALA A 17 13.67 -12.45 3.10
CA ALA A 17 13.95 -11.09 3.48
C ALA A 17 14.01 -10.91 5.01
N GLU A 18 15.02 -10.20 5.49
CA GLU A 18 15.10 -9.79 6.91
C GLU A 18 14.28 -8.51 7.19
N LYS A 19 13.89 -7.80 6.13
CA LYS A 19 13.21 -6.51 6.20
C LYS A 19 12.08 -6.45 5.18
N VAL A 20 10.99 -5.78 5.54
CA VAL A 20 9.87 -5.53 4.64
C VAL A 20 9.66 -4.03 4.49
N LEU A 21 9.43 -3.57 3.27
CA LEU A 21 9.00 -2.21 2.97
C LEU A 21 7.59 -2.23 2.38
N ILE A 22 6.64 -1.61 3.08
CA ILE A 22 5.27 -1.41 2.58
C ILE A 22 5.22 -0.07 1.84
N MET A 23 4.97 -0.12 0.54
CA MET A 23 5.00 1.03 -0.37
C MET A 23 3.57 1.44 -0.74
N ILE A 24 3.17 2.66 -0.37
CA ILE A 24 1.80 3.16 -0.56
C ILE A 24 1.81 4.19 -1.69
N HIS A 25 1.07 3.92 -2.77
CA HIS A 25 0.99 4.80 -3.92
C HIS A 25 0.13 6.05 -3.65
N GLY A 26 0.34 7.11 -4.45
CA GLY A 26 -0.45 8.34 -4.41
C GLY A 26 -1.78 8.27 -5.16
N ARG A 27 -2.56 9.36 -5.13
CA ARG A 27 -3.83 9.48 -5.84
C ARG A 27 -3.63 9.35 -7.36
N GLY A 28 -4.44 8.50 -7.99
CA GLY A 28 -4.39 8.20 -9.42
C GLY A 28 -3.26 7.25 -9.84
N GLY A 29 -2.44 6.79 -8.89
CA GLY A 29 -1.36 5.83 -9.15
C GLY A 29 -1.77 4.37 -8.95
N SER A 30 -0.80 3.48 -9.15
CA SER A 30 -0.91 2.04 -8.95
C SER A 30 0.15 1.48 -7.99
N ALA A 31 -0.07 0.24 -7.53
CA ALA A 31 0.91 -0.51 -6.75
C ALA A 31 2.20 -0.77 -7.54
N GLU A 32 2.11 -1.00 -8.84
CA GLU A 32 3.26 -1.16 -9.73
C GLU A 32 4.09 0.13 -9.84
N ASP A 33 3.43 1.29 -9.96
CA ASP A 33 4.11 2.59 -10.05
C ASP A 33 4.95 2.85 -8.80
N ILE A 34 4.40 2.61 -7.61
CA ILE A 34 5.15 2.85 -6.36
C ILE A 34 6.27 1.83 -6.17
N LEU A 35 6.07 0.56 -6.58
CA LEU A 35 7.13 -0.45 -6.56
C LEU A 35 8.32 -0.09 -7.45
N SER A 36 8.09 0.62 -8.56
CA SER A 36 9.17 1.04 -9.46
C SER A 36 10.22 1.92 -8.78
N LEU A 37 9.86 2.64 -7.70
CA LEU A 37 10.79 3.46 -6.93
C LEU A 37 11.88 2.63 -6.23
N ALA A 38 11.68 1.32 -6.05
CA ALA A 38 12.69 0.44 -5.49
C ALA A 38 14.01 0.49 -6.26
N GLN A 39 13.99 0.77 -7.57
CA GLN A 39 15.19 0.94 -8.41
C GLN A 39 16.06 2.14 -8.00
N HIS A 40 15.51 3.06 -7.20
CA HIS A 40 16.18 4.28 -6.74
C HIS A 40 16.43 4.28 -5.23
N LEU A 41 16.08 3.18 -4.54
CA LEU A 41 16.19 3.04 -3.09
C LEU A 41 17.18 1.93 -2.76
N ASN A 42 17.86 2.03 -1.63
CA ASN A 42 18.75 0.97 -1.14
C ASN A 42 17.94 -0.14 -0.45
N VAL A 43 17.18 -0.90 -1.24
CA VAL A 43 16.19 -1.90 -0.77
C VAL A 43 16.35 -3.28 -1.42
N GLU A 44 17.51 -3.58 -1.99
CA GLU A 44 17.79 -4.88 -2.64
C GLU A 44 17.57 -6.08 -1.71
N ASP A 45 17.78 -5.89 -0.40
CA ASP A 45 17.60 -6.93 0.62
C ASP A 45 16.19 -7.00 1.25
N TYR A 46 15.24 -6.20 0.75
CA TYR A 46 13.90 -6.10 1.31
C TYR A 46 12.91 -6.94 0.52
N ALA A 47 11.90 -7.47 1.21
CA ALA A 47 10.63 -7.81 0.59
C ALA A 47 9.80 -6.53 0.45
N LEU A 48 9.22 -6.32 -0.72
CA LEU A 48 8.43 -5.13 -1.02
C LEU A 48 6.97 -5.53 -1.14
N LEU A 49 6.09 -4.84 -0.42
CA LEU A 49 4.64 -5.02 -0.50
C LEU A 49 4.00 -3.70 -0.90
N ALA A 50 3.10 -3.70 -1.88
CA ALA A 50 2.37 -2.52 -2.30
C ALA A 50 0.87 -2.83 -2.41
N PRO A 51 0.04 -2.40 -1.45
CA PRO A 51 -1.40 -2.55 -1.58
C PRO A 51 -1.94 -1.61 -2.67
N GLN A 52 -2.87 -2.12 -3.49
CA GLN A 52 -3.55 -1.35 -4.52
C GLN A 52 -4.84 -0.73 -3.96
N ALA A 53 -4.97 0.59 -4.05
CA ALA A 53 -6.23 1.26 -3.76
C ALA A 53 -7.25 0.96 -4.86
N THR A 54 -8.43 0.48 -4.50
CA THR A 54 -9.58 0.44 -5.42
C THR A 54 -9.79 1.80 -6.10
N ASN A 55 -10.00 1.80 -7.41
CA ASN A 55 -10.12 3.01 -8.25
C ASN A 55 -8.89 3.94 -8.23
N GLY A 56 -7.73 3.48 -7.78
CA GLY A 56 -6.49 4.27 -7.75
C GLY A 56 -6.49 5.39 -6.71
N SER A 57 -7.39 5.38 -5.72
CA SER A 57 -7.45 6.42 -4.69
C SER A 57 -7.89 5.87 -3.34
N TRP A 58 -7.12 6.13 -2.29
CA TRP A 58 -7.39 5.69 -0.91
C TRP A 58 -8.61 6.36 -0.28
N TYR A 59 -8.92 7.59 -0.68
CA TYR A 59 -10.08 8.34 -0.23
C TYR A 59 -10.47 9.41 -1.26
N PRO A 60 -11.75 9.81 -1.35
CA PRO A 60 -12.26 10.59 -2.47
C PRO A 60 -11.83 12.06 -2.49
N LEU A 61 -11.67 12.70 -1.34
CA LEU A 61 -11.43 14.14 -1.23
C LEU A 61 -10.01 14.46 -0.76
N SER A 62 -9.71 15.75 -0.59
CA SER A 62 -8.42 16.22 -0.08
C SER A 62 -8.14 15.70 1.34
N PHE A 63 -6.88 15.52 1.70
CA PHE A 63 -6.47 15.10 3.04
C PHE A 63 -6.72 16.16 4.13
N ILE A 64 -6.94 17.42 3.73
CA ILE A 64 -7.32 18.53 4.62
C ILE A 64 -8.84 18.73 4.73
N ALA A 65 -9.65 17.97 3.97
CA ALA A 65 -11.10 18.00 4.12
C ALA A 65 -11.51 17.36 5.46
N PRO A 66 -12.71 17.66 6.00
CA PRO A 66 -13.22 16.95 7.18
C PRO A 66 -13.18 15.44 6.97
N VAL A 67 -12.68 14.72 7.97
CA VAL A 67 -12.40 13.27 7.91
C VAL A 67 -13.64 12.48 7.50
N GLU A 68 -14.80 12.88 8.01
CA GLU A 68 -16.09 12.23 7.78
C GLU A 68 -16.48 12.20 6.30
N GLN A 69 -16.00 13.17 5.50
CA GLN A 69 -16.28 13.21 4.06
C GLN A 69 -15.41 12.24 3.25
N ASN A 70 -14.32 11.75 3.83
CA ASN A 70 -13.48 10.71 3.25
C ASN A 70 -13.88 9.30 3.70
N GLU A 71 -14.80 9.19 4.66
CA GLU A 71 -15.32 7.90 5.12
C GLU A 71 -16.42 7.35 4.19
N PRO A 72 -16.56 6.01 4.06
CA PRO A 72 -15.80 4.95 4.75
C PRO A 72 -14.47 4.54 4.05
N TRP A 73 -14.08 5.25 2.98
CA TRP A 73 -12.91 4.89 2.19
C TRP A 73 -11.60 5.02 2.99
N LEU A 74 -11.48 6.06 3.80
CA LEU A 74 -10.32 6.25 4.66
C LEU A 74 -10.15 5.12 5.68
N SER A 75 -11.20 4.78 6.44
CA SER A 75 -11.15 3.65 7.38
C SER A 75 -10.81 2.34 6.67
N SER A 76 -11.39 2.11 5.50
CA SER A 76 -11.05 0.94 4.70
C SER A 76 -9.60 0.94 4.20
N ALA A 77 -9.02 2.10 3.87
CA ALA A 77 -7.63 2.22 3.43
C ALA A 77 -6.67 1.86 4.57
N ILE A 78 -6.95 2.35 5.78
CA ILE A 78 -6.20 2.01 6.99
C ILE A 78 -6.30 0.50 7.27
N GLU A 79 -7.49 -0.08 7.13
CA GLU A 79 -7.68 -1.53 7.29
C GLU A 79 -6.87 -2.34 6.26
N THR A 80 -6.86 -1.91 4.99
CA THR A 80 -6.06 -2.55 3.93
C THR A 80 -4.57 -2.51 4.26
N VAL A 81 -4.04 -1.36 4.69
CA VAL A 81 -2.64 -1.24 5.11
C VAL A 81 -2.37 -2.14 6.32
N GLY A 82 -3.28 -2.18 7.30
CA GLY A 82 -3.18 -3.08 8.45
C GLY A 82 -3.14 -4.56 8.05
N LYS A 83 -3.92 -4.96 7.05
CA LYS A 83 -3.87 -6.33 6.48
C LYS A 83 -2.55 -6.59 5.78
N THR A 84 -1.98 -5.62 5.06
CA THR A 84 -0.64 -5.75 4.47
C THR A 84 0.45 -5.89 5.52
N VAL A 85 0.37 -5.15 6.63
CA VAL A 85 1.28 -5.34 7.78
C VAL A 85 1.15 -6.74 8.34
N LYS A 86 -0.07 -7.27 8.48
CA LYS A 86 -0.27 -8.65 8.93
C LYS A 86 0.38 -9.66 7.97
N THR A 87 0.20 -9.49 6.66
CA THR A 87 0.87 -10.34 5.66
C THR A 87 2.40 -10.28 5.75
N ALA A 88 2.98 -9.16 6.18
CA ALA A 88 4.42 -9.04 6.39
C ALA A 88 4.94 -9.73 7.66
N LEU A 89 4.04 -10.05 8.60
CA LEU A 89 4.36 -10.63 9.90
C LEU A 89 4.03 -12.13 10.01
N ASP A 90 3.16 -12.64 9.13
CA ASP A 90 2.79 -14.05 9.02
C ASP A 90 3.91 -14.86 8.33
#